data_AF-A0A9D8AS71-F1
#
_entry.id   AF-A0A9D8AS71-F1
#
_cell.length_a   1.000
_cell.length_b   1.000
_cell.length_c   1.000
_cell.angle_alpha   90.00
_cell.angle_beta   90.00
_cell.angle_gamma   90.00
#
_symmetry.space_group_name_H-M   'P 1'
#
loop_
_entity.id
_entity.type
_entity.pdbx_description
1 polymer ?
#
loop_
_entity_poly.entity_id
_entity_poly.type
_entity_poly.pdbx_seq_one_letter_code
_entity_poly.pdbx_strand_id
1 'polypeptide(L)'
;MSNIQIKFPNGEKKTYSSGITPQEILNEFGGSLKKKTVAANYNDQLVDLNHSLNQDGSLLFVSYDSPEGIEVFWHSTAHIMAHAIKNLYPEAKFGFGPALDDRFFYDFDIDKSLSPENFEEIEKEMKNLIDQNNPFIRENLSQKEAVALFKKRDEPYKVEHIEELEDSSSIYREGDFVDLCSGPHLPS
;
A
#
# COMPACT_ATOMS: atom_id res chain seq x y z
N MET A 1 -11.91 18.83 -20.34
CA MET A 1 -11.69 17.98 -19.15
C MET A 1 -13.06 17.58 -18.65
N SER A 2 -13.29 16.30 -18.41
CA SER A 2 -14.51 15.84 -17.75
C SER A 2 -14.48 16.28 -16.29
N ASN A 3 -15.65 16.59 -15.73
CA ASN A 3 -15.81 16.86 -14.30
C ASN A 3 -16.51 15.67 -13.64
N ILE A 4 -16.26 15.50 -12.35
CA ILE A 4 -16.91 14.50 -11.51
C ILE A 4 -17.54 15.15 -10.27
N GLN A 5 -18.62 14.56 -9.78
CA GLN A 5 -19.31 14.98 -8.57
C GLN A 5 -18.94 14.06 -7.39
N ILE A 6 -18.36 14.64 -6.35
CA ILE A 6 -18.01 13.94 -5.12
C ILE A 6 -18.97 14.35 -4.00
N LYS A 7 -19.62 13.35 -3.39
CA LYS A 7 -20.50 13.48 -2.23
C LYS A 7 -19.73 13.15 -0.95
N PHE A 8 -19.85 14.02 0.05
CA PHE A 8 -19.25 13.84 1.37
C PHE A 8 -20.29 13.34 2.40
N PRO A 9 -19.86 12.84 3.57
CA PRO A 9 -20.77 12.30 4.60
C PRO A 9 -21.78 13.31 5.15
N ASN A 10 -21.44 14.61 5.13
CA ASN A 10 -22.35 15.70 5.51
C ASN A 10 -23.47 15.96 4.47
N GLY A 11 -23.49 15.22 3.37
CA GLY A 11 -24.44 15.38 2.26
C GLY A 11 -24.02 16.44 1.23
N GLU A 12 -22.94 17.19 1.49
CA GLU A 12 -22.39 18.16 0.56
C GLU A 12 -21.90 17.45 -0.71
N LYS A 13 -22.09 18.12 -1.85
CA LYS A 13 -21.61 17.67 -3.16
C LYS A 13 -20.74 18.75 -3.75
N LYS A 14 -19.51 18.40 -4.11
CA LYS A 14 -18.58 19.30 -4.82
C LYS A 14 -18.22 18.73 -6.19
N THR A 15 -17.87 19.63 -7.10
CA THR A 15 -17.46 19.27 -8.46
C THR A 15 -15.96 19.45 -8.60
N TYR A 16 -15.30 18.43 -9.13
CA TYR A 16 -13.86 18.40 -9.36
C TYR A 16 -13.54 17.99 -10.79
N SER A 17 -12.32 18.27 -11.24
CA SER A 17 -11.84 17.72 -12.51
C SER A 17 -11.63 16.21 -12.35
N SER A 18 -12.03 15.44 -13.35
CA SER A 18 -11.74 14.01 -13.43
C SER A 18 -10.22 13.79 -13.36
N GLY A 19 -9.77 12.86 -12.53
CA GLY A 19 -8.37 12.61 -12.24
C GLY A 19 -7.89 13.16 -10.90
N ILE A 20 -8.70 13.96 -10.20
CA ILE A 20 -8.37 14.45 -8.86
C ILE A 20 -8.15 13.29 -7.87
N THR A 21 -7.28 13.48 -6.90
CA THR A 21 -6.98 12.49 -5.86
C THR A 21 -7.65 12.83 -4.52
N PRO A 22 -7.90 11.83 -3.63
CA PRO A 22 -8.33 12.10 -2.27
C PRO A 22 -7.38 13.05 -1.53
N GLN A 23 -6.06 12.98 -1.76
CA GLN A 23 -5.06 13.86 -1.16
C GLN A 23 -5.27 15.33 -1.56
N GLU A 24 -5.56 15.59 -2.84
CA GLU A 24 -5.84 16.93 -3.34
C GLU A 24 -7.14 17.48 -2.75
N ILE A 25 -8.20 16.66 -2.68
CA ILE A 25 -9.46 17.03 -2.03
C ILE A 25 -9.22 17.29 -0.53
N LEU A 26 -8.45 16.43 0.16
CA LEU A 26 -8.10 16.56 1.57
C LEU A 26 -7.37 17.87 1.87
N ASN A 27 -6.59 18.41 0.93
CA ASN A 27 -5.89 19.68 1.09
C ASN A 27 -6.84 20.89 1.20
N GLU A 28 -8.10 20.76 0.75
CA GLU A 28 -9.14 21.76 1.00
C GLU A 28 -9.67 21.73 2.44
N PHE A 29 -9.44 20.62 3.15
CA PHE A 29 -9.84 20.44 4.53
C PHE A 29 -8.66 20.71 5.47
N GLY A 30 -8.92 21.43 6.56
CA GLY A 30 -7.91 21.79 7.54
C GLY A 30 -7.92 20.92 8.80
N GLY A 31 -6.97 21.20 9.68
CA GLY A 31 -7.02 20.75 11.07
C GLY A 31 -6.69 19.29 11.29
N SER A 32 -7.39 18.66 12.23
CA SER A 32 -7.13 17.28 12.68
C SER A 32 -7.39 16.25 11.59
N LEU A 33 -8.37 16.48 10.70
CA LEU A 33 -8.72 15.55 9.64
C LEU A 33 -7.49 15.24 8.76
N LYS A 34 -6.85 16.27 8.21
CA LYS A 34 -5.67 16.13 7.37
C LYS A 34 -4.50 15.40 8.06
N LYS A 35 -4.36 15.54 9.38
CA LYS A 35 -3.30 14.87 10.14
C LYS A 35 -3.60 13.40 10.43
N LYS A 36 -4.87 13.04 10.50
CA LYS A 36 -5.30 11.68 10.84
C LYS A 36 -5.55 10.81 9.63
N THR A 37 -5.85 11.40 8.48
CA THR A 37 -6.23 10.66 7.28
C THR A 37 -5.06 9.88 6.69
N VAL A 38 -5.27 8.59 6.44
CA VAL A 38 -4.27 7.67 5.88
C VAL A 38 -4.69 7.05 4.55
N ALA A 39 -5.99 6.94 4.31
CA ALA A 39 -6.58 6.40 3.09
C ALA A 39 -7.95 7.05 2.84
N ALA A 40 -8.66 6.64 1.80
CA ALA A 40 -10.03 7.04 1.58
C ALA A 40 -10.90 5.84 1.18
N ASN A 41 -12.17 5.87 1.56
CA ASN A 41 -13.18 5.03 0.97
C ASN A 41 -13.87 5.83 -0.16
N TYR A 42 -13.80 5.30 -1.37
CA TYR A 42 -14.43 5.86 -2.55
C TYR A 42 -15.35 4.82 -3.17
N ASN A 43 -16.67 5.12 -3.18
CA ASN A 43 -17.70 4.18 -3.64
C ASN A 43 -17.58 2.78 -3.03
N ASP A 44 -17.45 2.71 -1.70
CA ASP A 44 -17.32 1.49 -0.91
C ASP A 44 -16.02 0.71 -1.15
N GLN A 45 -15.03 1.31 -1.84
CA GLN A 45 -13.70 0.74 -2.05
C GLN A 45 -12.64 1.54 -1.30
N LEU A 46 -11.78 0.85 -0.55
CA LEU A 46 -10.65 1.46 0.13
C LEU A 46 -9.53 1.74 -0.88
N VAL A 47 -9.09 3.00 -0.97
CA VAL A 47 -8.11 3.48 -1.95
C VAL A 47 -7.04 4.37 -1.31
N ASP A 48 -5.87 4.44 -1.94
CA ASP A 48 -4.78 5.31 -1.50
C ASP A 48 -5.18 6.79 -1.62
N LEU A 49 -4.53 7.65 -0.84
CA LEU A 49 -4.76 9.09 -0.97
C LEU A 49 -4.35 9.66 -2.33
N ASN A 50 -3.44 8.99 -3.05
CA ASN A 50 -3.02 9.38 -4.39
C ASN A 50 -3.79 8.67 -5.51
N HIS A 51 -4.85 7.92 -5.18
CA HIS A 51 -5.68 7.24 -6.18
C HIS A 51 -6.47 8.25 -7.03
N SER A 52 -6.45 8.08 -8.35
CA SER A 52 -7.15 8.96 -9.29
C SER A 52 -8.66 8.70 -9.30
N LEU A 53 -9.47 9.71 -8.93
CA LEU A 53 -10.93 9.63 -8.97
C LEU A 53 -11.43 10.04 -10.35
N ASN A 54 -12.04 9.09 -11.07
CA ASN A 54 -12.41 9.28 -12.48
C ASN A 54 -13.92 9.30 -12.74
N GLN A 55 -14.74 9.00 -11.73
CA GLN A 55 -16.20 8.95 -11.84
C GLN A 55 -16.91 9.71 -10.71
N ASP A 56 -18.21 9.90 -10.82
CA ASP A 56 -19.01 10.42 -9.71
C ASP A 56 -19.01 9.42 -8.56
N GLY A 57 -19.15 9.90 -7.33
CA GLY A 57 -19.17 8.99 -6.19
C GLY A 57 -19.25 9.64 -4.82
N SER A 58 -19.19 8.80 -3.80
CA SER A 58 -19.02 9.21 -2.41
C SER A 58 -17.58 9.03 -1.97
N LEU A 59 -17.06 10.02 -1.21
CA LEU A 59 -15.73 9.99 -0.64
C LEU A 59 -15.81 10.15 0.88
N LEU A 60 -15.20 9.22 1.61
CA LEU A 60 -15.02 9.26 3.05
C LEU A 60 -13.52 9.14 3.36
N PHE A 61 -12.98 10.09 4.11
CA PHE A 61 -11.60 10.01 4.56
C PHE A 61 -11.46 9.01 5.72
N VAL A 62 -10.48 8.13 5.60
CA VAL A 62 -10.20 7.08 6.58
C VAL A 62 -9.09 7.57 7.51
N SER A 63 -9.39 7.62 8.80
CA SER A 63 -8.45 8.06 9.83
C SER A 63 -7.62 6.88 10.36
N TYR A 64 -6.37 7.11 10.76
CA TYR A 64 -5.48 6.06 11.28
C TYR A 64 -6.02 5.31 12.51
N ASP A 65 -6.94 5.92 13.25
CA ASP A 65 -7.58 5.37 14.46
C ASP A 65 -8.92 4.67 14.17
N SER A 66 -9.29 4.53 12.89
CA SER A 66 -10.44 3.71 12.45
C SER A 66 -10.01 2.27 12.15
N PRO A 67 -10.93 1.27 12.18
CA PRO A 67 -10.61 -0.11 11.83
C PRO A 67 -9.91 -0.25 10.47
N GLU A 68 -10.42 0.42 9.44
CA GLU A 68 -9.83 0.42 8.09
C GLU A 68 -8.46 1.13 8.07
N GLY A 69 -8.28 2.18 8.88
CA GLY A 69 -6.98 2.84 9.02
C GLY A 69 -5.93 1.96 9.70
N ILE A 70 -6.33 1.15 10.69
CA ILE A 70 -5.47 0.19 11.37
C ILE A 70 -5.08 -0.94 10.40
N GLU A 71 -6.00 -1.39 9.56
CA GLU A 71 -5.69 -2.37 8.50
C GLU A 71 -4.62 -1.84 7.53
N VAL A 72 -4.76 -0.60 7.06
CA VAL A 72 -3.75 0.06 6.20
C VAL A 72 -2.40 0.21 6.91
N PHE A 73 -2.41 0.52 8.20
CA PHE A 73 -1.20 0.60 9.02
C PHE A 73 -0.48 -0.75 9.08
N TRP A 74 -1.19 -1.84 9.39
CA TRP A 74 -0.59 -3.17 9.46
C TRP A 74 -0.14 -3.66 8.09
N HIS A 75 -0.88 -3.34 7.03
CA HIS A 75 -0.51 -3.69 5.67
C HIS A 75 0.80 -3.02 5.24
N SER A 76 0.96 -1.74 5.56
CA SER A 76 2.19 -1.00 5.30
C SER A 76 3.35 -1.52 6.15
N THR A 77 3.07 -1.89 7.40
CA THR A 77 4.08 -2.49 8.29
C THR A 77 4.57 -3.84 7.75
N ALA A 78 3.71 -4.65 7.14
CA ALA A 78 4.10 -5.90 6.48
C ALA A 78 5.11 -5.65 5.35
N HIS A 79 4.90 -4.64 4.52
CA HIS A 79 5.84 -4.25 3.47
C HIS A 79 7.18 -3.76 4.03
N ILE A 80 7.15 -2.94 5.10
CA ILE A 80 8.38 -2.49 5.77
C ILE A 80 9.18 -3.67 6.34
N MET A 81 8.49 -4.66 6.92
CA MET A 81 9.15 -5.89 7.39
C MET A 81 9.76 -6.68 6.24
N ALA A 82 9.03 -6.84 5.12
CA ALA A 82 9.56 -7.52 3.94
C ALA A 82 10.77 -6.80 3.34
N HIS A 83 10.74 -5.47 3.26
CA HIS A 83 11.89 -4.67 2.84
C HIS A 83 13.09 -4.86 3.79
N ALA A 84 12.88 -4.77 5.10
CA ALA A 84 13.93 -5.00 6.09
C ALA A 84 14.57 -6.39 5.94
N ILE A 85 13.75 -7.42 5.78
CA ILE A 85 14.21 -8.79 5.53
C ILE A 85 15.00 -8.83 4.22
N LYS A 86 14.53 -8.19 3.14
CA LYS A 86 15.24 -8.17 1.85
C LYS A 86 16.58 -7.45 1.91
N ASN A 87 16.73 -6.42 2.74
CA ASN A 87 18.00 -5.74 2.96
C ASN A 87 19.00 -6.62 3.71
N LEU A 88 18.54 -7.35 4.73
CA LEU A 88 19.36 -8.23 5.56
C LEU A 88 19.66 -9.57 4.87
N TYR A 89 18.73 -10.06 4.08
CA TYR A 89 18.71 -11.36 3.41
C TYR A 89 18.28 -11.18 1.95
N PRO A 90 19.18 -10.74 1.06
CA PRO A 90 18.84 -10.44 -0.34
C PRO A 90 18.25 -11.62 -1.11
N GLU A 91 18.57 -12.84 -0.71
CA GLU A 91 18.08 -14.10 -1.26
C GLU A 91 16.65 -14.47 -0.84
N ALA A 92 16.06 -13.76 0.14
CA ALA A 92 14.72 -14.05 0.64
C ALA A 92 13.66 -13.94 -0.46
N LYS A 93 12.75 -14.90 -0.55
CA LYS A 93 11.68 -14.93 -1.56
C LYS A 93 10.33 -14.78 -0.90
N PHE A 94 9.50 -13.86 -1.37
CA PHE A 94 8.28 -13.45 -0.67
C PHE A 94 7.03 -14.09 -1.30
N GLY A 95 6.18 -14.66 -0.45
CA GLY A 95 4.86 -15.16 -0.79
C GLY A 95 3.77 -14.12 -0.47
N PHE A 96 2.92 -14.44 0.51
CA PHE A 96 1.79 -13.61 0.93
C PHE A 96 2.07 -12.89 2.25
N GLY A 97 1.63 -11.63 2.36
CA GLY A 97 1.77 -10.86 3.59
C GLY A 97 0.58 -9.96 3.88
N PRO A 98 -0.59 -10.53 4.24
CA PRO A 98 -1.79 -9.74 4.48
C PRO A 98 -1.75 -9.03 5.84
N ALA A 99 -2.49 -7.93 5.92
CA ALA A 99 -2.93 -7.37 7.19
C ALA A 99 -4.09 -8.20 7.77
N LEU A 100 -4.19 -8.18 9.09
CA LEU A 100 -5.29 -8.73 9.88
C LEU A 100 -5.73 -7.65 10.90
N ASP A 101 -6.86 -7.85 11.58
CA ASP A 101 -7.49 -6.85 12.46
C ASP A 101 -6.53 -6.10 13.41
N ASP A 102 -5.59 -6.81 14.03
CA ASP A 102 -4.68 -6.28 15.04
C ASP A 102 -3.21 -6.66 14.81
N ARG A 103 -2.88 -7.21 13.64
CA ARG A 103 -1.56 -7.79 13.34
C ARG A 103 -1.35 -7.93 11.84
N PHE A 104 -0.18 -8.43 11.47
CA PHE A 104 0.14 -8.86 10.12
C PHE A 104 1.05 -10.09 10.18
N PHE A 105 1.22 -10.76 9.05
CA PHE A 105 2.31 -11.71 8.87
C PHE A 105 2.86 -11.55 7.45
N TYR A 106 4.00 -12.20 7.18
CA TYR A 106 4.52 -12.32 5.84
C TYR A 106 5.21 -13.67 5.69
N ASP A 107 4.76 -14.47 4.72
CA ASP A 107 5.40 -15.71 4.32
C ASP A 107 6.60 -15.42 3.41
N PHE A 108 7.77 -15.93 3.78
CA PHE A 108 8.97 -15.84 2.98
C PHE A 108 9.84 -17.09 3.12
N ASP A 109 10.60 -17.37 2.07
CA ASP A 109 11.56 -18.47 1.99
C ASP A 109 12.98 -17.94 2.07
N ILE A 110 13.79 -18.54 2.95
CA ILE A 110 15.22 -18.26 3.14
C ILE A 110 15.95 -19.55 3.52
N ASP A 111 17.19 -19.71 3.05
CA ASP A 111 18.06 -20.86 3.36
C ASP A 111 18.67 -20.81 4.78
N LYS A 112 17.98 -20.17 5.74
CA LYS A 112 18.43 -19.98 7.11
C LYS A 112 17.26 -20.04 8.08
N SER A 113 17.46 -20.70 9.23
CA SER A 113 16.53 -20.59 10.35
C SER A 113 16.76 -19.29 11.13
N LEU A 114 15.70 -18.53 11.37
CA LEU A 114 15.76 -17.32 12.18
C LEU A 114 15.80 -17.67 13.67
N SER A 115 16.63 -16.93 14.41
CA SER A 115 16.64 -16.92 15.87
C SER A 115 16.05 -15.60 16.41
N PRO A 116 15.76 -15.51 17.72
CA PRO A 116 15.28 -14.26 18.33
C PRO A 116 16.18 -13.05 18.06
N GLU A 117 17.50 -13.23 18.00
CA GLU A 117 18.46 -12.17 17.69
C GLU A 117 18.28 -11.61 16.28
N ASN A 118 17.88 -12.46 15.31
CA ASN A 118 17.59 -11.99 13.96
C ASN A 118 16.31 -11.14 13.90
N PHE A 119 15.34 -11.37 14.79
CA PHE A 119 14.17 -10.50 14.88
C PHE A 119 14.52 -9.11 15.40
N GLU A 120 15.46 -9.00 16.35
CA GLU A 120 15.96 -7.69 16.80
C GLU A 120 16.67 -6.92 15.68
N GLU A 121 17.44 -7.63 14.83
CA GLU A 121 18.08 -7.05 13.65
C GLU A 121 17.04 -6.57 12.62
N ILE A 122 16.03 -7.38 12.33
CA ILE A 122 14.93 -7.03 11.42
C ILE A 122 14.17 -5.80 11.96
N GLU A 123 13.78 -5.78 13.24
CA GLU A 123 13.06 -4.65 13.83
C GLU A 123 13.90 -3.36 13.79
N LYS A 124 15.21 -3.47 14.01
CA LYS A 124 16.12 -2.33 13.89
C LYS A 124 16.17 -1.80 12.45
N GLU A 125 16.23 -2.68 11.47
CA GLU A 125 16.21 -2.28 10.06
C GLU A 125 14.87 -1.69 9.64
N MET A 126 13.75 -2.24 10.13
CA MET A 126 12.41 -1.65 9.94
C MET A 126 12.37 -0.20 10.44
N LYS A 127 12.95 0.08 11.63
CA LYS A 127 13.03 1.45 12.17
C LYS A 127 13.88 2.35 11.28
N ASN A 128 15.02 1.87 10.77
CA ASN A 128 15.85 2.62 9.84
C ASN A 128 15.09 2.98 8.55
N LEU A 129 14.24 2.09 8.05
CA LEU A 129 13.40 2.32 6.87
C LEU A 129 12.29 3.33 7.15
N ILE A 130 11.62 3.20 8.30
CA ILE A 130 10.59 4.16 8.73
C ILE A 130 11.17 5.57 8.86
N ASP A 131 12.38 5.70 9.41
CA ASP A 131 13.06 7.00 9.57
C ASP A 131 13.41 7.66 8.22
N GLN A 132 13.48 6.90 7.11
CA GLN A 132 13.67 7.44 5.77
C GLN A 132 12.39 8.09 5.22
N ASN A 133 11.21 7.72 5.73
CA ASN A 133 9.91 8.26 5.33
C ASN A 133 9.72 8.23 3.79
N ASN A 134 10.05 7.09 3.18
CA ASN A 134 9.88 6.89 1.74
C ASN A 134 8.40 6.77 1.40
N PRO A 135 7.92 7.39 0.31
CA PRO A 135 6.53 7.27 -0.09
C PRO A 135 6.21 5.87 -0.61
N PHE A 136 5.00 5.38 -0.32
CA PHE A 136 4.43 4.22 -0.99
C PHE A 136 3.82 4.64 -2.33
N ILE A 137 4.42 4.18 -3.43
CA ILE A 137 4.02 4.56 -4.78
C ILE A 137 3.37 3.35 -5.44
N ARG A 138 2.06 3.45 -5.70
CA ARG A 138 1.32 2.45 -6.46
C ARG A 138 1.59 2.62 -7.97
N GLU A 139 1.92 1.52 -8.64
CA GLU A 139 2.03 1.46 -10.10
C GLU A 139 1.12 0.34 -10.63
N ASN A 140 0.40 0.64 -11.71
CA ASN A 140 -0.33 -0.38 -12.45
C ASN A 140 0.56 -0.90 -13.57
N LEU A 141 0.77 -2.21 -13.60
CA LEU A 141 1.55 -2.87 -14.65
C LEU A 141 0.67 -3.87 -15.39
N SER A 142 0.94 -4.07 -16.67
CA SER A 142 0.40 -5.24 -17.34
C SER A 142 0.96 -6.51 -16.69
N GLN A 143 0.20 -7.61 -16.75
CA GLN A 143 0.63 -8.90 -16.22
C GLN A 143 2.03 -9.29 -16.74
N LYS A 144 2.30 -9.04 -18.03
CA LYS A 144 3.61 -9.31 -18.65
C LYS A 144 4.73 -8.47 -18.03
N GLU A 145 4.49 -7.19 -17.77
CA GLU A 145 5.49 -6.30 -17.15
C GLU A 145 5.75 -6.70 -15.70
N ALA A 146 4.70 -7.03 -14.94
CA ALA A 146 4.83 -7.48 -13.56
C ALA A 146 5.58 -8.83 -13.48
N VAL A 147 5.23 -9.82 -14.31
CA VAL A 147 5.97 -11.09 -14.40
C VAL A 147 7.44 -10.86 -14.74
N ALA A 148 7.74 -10.00 -15.73
CA ALA A 148 9.12 -9.69 -16.11
C ALA A 148 9.89 -9.02 -14.96
N LEU A 149 9.24 -8.12 -14.21
CA LEU A 149 9.82 -7.46 -13.05
C LEU A 149 10.18 -8.45 -11.95
N PHE A 150 9.25 -9.31 -11.53
CA PHE A 150 9.48 -10.27 -10.44
C PHE A 150 10.41 -11.42 -10.85
N LYS A 151 10.42 -11.85 -12.12
CA LYS A 151 11.47 -12.76 -12.64
C LYS A 151 12.86 -12.15 -12.55
N LYS A 152 13.02 -10.87 -12.87
CA LYS A 152 14.32 -10.17 -12.76
C LYS A 152 14.79 -10.04 -11.31
N ARG A 153 13.87 -10.02 -10.36
CA ARG A 153 14.12 -9.90 -8.92
C ARG A 153 14.24 -11.25 -8.19
N ASP A 154 14.18 -12.36 -8.92
CA ASP A 154 14.18 -13.73 -8.37
C ASP A 154 13.06 -13.97 -7.34
N GLU A 155 11.85 -13.50 -7.62
CA GLU A 155 10.65 -13.67 -6.78
C GLU A 155 9.66 -14.67 -7.41
N PRO A 156 9.93 -15.99 -7.35
CA PRO A 156 9.14 -17.00 -8.07
C PRO A 156 7.69 -17.08 -7.56
N TYR A 157 7.46 -16.95 -6.26
CA TYR A 157 6.10 -17.03 -5.69
C TYR A 157 5.21 -15.87 -6.17
N LYS A 158 5.79 -14.66 -6.33
CA LYS A 158 5.08 -13.52 -6.91
C LYS A 158 4.74 -13.76 -8.38
N VAL A 159 5.66 -14.36 -9.13
CA VAL A 159 5.42 -14.74 -10.54
C VAL A 159 4.25 -15.70 -10.65
N GLU A 160 4.25 -16.78 -9.85
CA GLU A 160 3.16 -17.76 -9.81
C GLU A 160 1.83 -17.07 -9.49
N HIS A 161 1.81 -16.21 -8.46
CA HIS A 161 0.59 -15.49 -8.10
C HIS A 161 0.07 -14.60 -9.23
N ILE A 162 0.95 -13.87 -9.92
CA ILE A 162 0.55 -13.00 -11.05
C ILE A 162 -0.01 -13.82 -12.21
N GLU A 163 0.54 -15.00 -12.49
CA GLU A 163 0.07 -15.88 -13.55
C GLU A 163 -1.34 -16.45 -13.26
N GLU A 164 -1.78 -16.46 -12.00
CA GLU A 164 -3.13 -16.85 -11.58
C GLU A 164 -4.16 -15.70 -11.57
N LEU A 165 -3.71 -14.44 -11.65
CA LEU A 165 -4.62 -13.29 -11.69
C LEU A 165 -5.33 -13.19 -13.05
N GLU A 166 -6.65 -12.95 -13.02
CA GLU A 166 -7.46 -12.73 -14.23
C GLU A 166 -7.33 -11.29 -14.78
N ASP A 167 -6.91 -10.33 -13.93
CA ASP A 167 -6.88 -8.90 -14.21
C ASP A 167 -5.47 -8.28 -14.07
N SER A 168 -5.36 -6.97 -14.36
CA SER A 168 -4.11 -6.22 -14.20
C SER A 168 -3.60 -6.21 -12.75
N SER A 169 -2.31 -6.47 -12.57
CA SER A 169 -1.62 -6.39 -11.29
C SER A 169 -1.21 -4.96 -10.93
N SER A 170 -1.43 -4.53 -9.70
CA SER A 170 -0.71 -3.37 -9.15
C SER A 170 0.47 -3.81 -8.30
N ILE A 171 1.49 -2.96 -8.29
CA ILE A 171 2.64 -3.09 -7.41
C ILE A 171 2.74 -1.83 -6.54
N TYR A 172 3.47 -1.94 -5.43
CA TYR A 172 3.88 -0.81 -4.62
C TYR A 172 5.39 -0.74 -4.56
N ARG A 173 5.93 0.47 -4.72
CA ARG A 173 7.33 0.78 -4.45
C ARG A 173 7.44 1.59 -3.17
N GLU A 174 8.41 1.24 -2.34
CA GLU A 174 8.84 2.01 -1.17
C GLU A 174 10.37 1.95 -1.14
N GLY A 175 11.02 3.09 -1.35
CA GLY A 175 12.46 3.14 -1.59
C GLY A 175 12.87 2.22 -2.76
N ASP A 176 13.78 1.28 -2.48
CA ASP A 176 14.26 0.27 -3.44
C ASP A 176 13.46 -1.05 -3.41
N PHE A 177 12.50 -1.16 -2.49
CA PHE A 177 11.63 -2.31 -2.35
C PHE A 177 10.41 -2.21 -3.25
N VAL A 178 9.98 -3.37 -3.75
CA VAL A 178 8.86 -3.48 -4.67
C VAL A 178 8.09 -4.74 -4.35
N ASP A 179 6.78 -4.61 -4.21
CA ASP A 179 5.90 -5.72 -3.89
C ASP A 179 4.64 -5.72 -4.74
N LEU A 180 4.09 -6.91 -4.96
CA LEU A 180 2.82 -7.13 -5.64
C LEU A 180 1.70 -6.96 -4.63
N CYS A 181 0.87 -5.95 -4.80
CA CYS A 181 -0.15 -5.62 -3.83
C CYS A 181 -1.25 -4.74 -4.43
N SER A 182 -2.49 -4.95 -3.99
CA SER A 182 -3.65 -4.12 -4.34
C SER A 182 -3.77 -2.86 -3.48
N GLY A 183 -3.10 -2.86 -2.32
CA GLY A 183 -3.13 -1.80 -1.33
C GLY A 183 -4.48 -1.65 -0.63
N PRO A 184 -4.78 -0.46 -0.06
CA PRO A 184 -3.90 0.70 -0.03
C PRO A 184 -2.81 0.62 1.05
N HIS A 185 -1.87 1.56 0.96
CA HIS A 185 -0.80 1.76 1.94
C HIS A 185 -0.84 3.17 2.55
N LEU A 186 -0.10 3.34 3.65
CA LEU A 186 0.18 4.66 4.21
C LEU A 186 0.87 5.56 3.18
N PRO A 187 0.76 6.89 3.27
CA PRO A 187 1.37 7.79 2.28
C PRO A 187 2.90 7.74 2.23
N SER A 188 3.56 7.56 3.38
CA SER A 188 5.01 7.44 3.58
C SER A 188 5.34 6.88 4.95
#